data_AF-A0A355L2X7-F1
#
_entry.id   AF-A0A355L2X7-F1
#
_cell.length_a   1.000
_cell.length_b   1.000
_cell.length_c   1.000
_cell.angle_alpha   90.00
_cell.angle_beta   90.00
_cell.angle_gamma   90.00
#
_symmetry.space_group_name_H-M   'P 1'
#
loop_
_entity.id
_entity.type
_entity.pdbx_description
1 polymer ?
#
loop_
_entity_poly.entity_id
_entity_poly.type
_entity_poly.pdbx_seq_one_letter_code
_entity_poly.pdbx_strand_id
1 'polypeptide(L)'
;MPKISSLNVKSVIIKFIVKSLALTTTSIILISSVASFIIYKLDLDLSYCKYAGYLISALTSFIVPFICLKPFKNNILFLSFLSIIPLVLFTLANFIFFGKEFVQLFISLAIIIAVAFVTGVMSAGKRR
;
A
#
# COMPACT_ATOMS: atom_id res chain seq x y z
N MET A 1 -33.82 -8.69 -3.59
CA MET A 1 -32.52 -8.18 -3.10
C MET A 1 -32.69 -7.77 -1.64
N PRO A 2 -32.04 -8.41 -0.65
CA PRO A 2 -32.17 -7.96 0.73
C PRO A 2 -31.46 -6.62 0.88
N LYS A 3 -32.17 -5.61 1.38
CA LYS A 3 -31.60 -4.33 1.79
C LYS A 3 -30.53 -4.63 2.83
N ILE A 4 -29.30 -4.19 2.57
CA ILE A 4 -28.19 -4.26 3.54
C ILE A 4 -28.69 -3.56 4.81
N SER A 5 -28.99 -4.33 5.86
CA SER A 5 -29.32 -3.77 7.16
C SER A 5 -28.07 -3.05 7.68
N SER A 6 -28.29 -1.91 8.33
CA SER A 6 -27.23 -1.01 8.85
C SER A 6 -26.20 -1.71 9.75
N LEU A 7 -26.53 -2.89 10.30
CA LEU A 7 -25.64 -3.77 11.06
C LEU A 7 -24.51 -4.37 10.22
N ASN A 8 -24.73 -4.67 8.94
CA ASN A 8 -23.74 -5.37 8.11
C ASN A 8 -22.69 -4.40 7.52
N VAL A 9 -23.05 -3.12 7.33
CA VAL A 9 -22.16 -2.09 6.77
C VAL A 9 -20.96 -1.82 7.68
N LYS A 10 -21.18 -1.67 8.99
CA LYS A 10 -20.09 -1.44 9.97
C LYS A 10 -19.08 -2.60 9.97
N SER A 11 -19.56 -3.84 9.91
CA SER A 11 -18.69 -5.03 9.85
C SER A 11 -17.82 -5.06 8.60
N VAL A 12 -18.37 -4.69 7.45
CA VAL A 12 -17.62 -4.64 6.18
C VAL A 12 -16.52 -3.59 6.21
N ILE A 13 -16.79 -2.40 6.76
CA ILE A 13 -15.79 -1.33 6.89
C ILE A 13 -14.67 -1.74 7.86
N ILE A 14 -15.00 -2.31 9.01
CA ILE A 14 -13.99 -2.78 9.98
C ILE A 14 -13.11 -3.86 9.36
N LYS A 15 -13.70 -4.85 8.67
CA LYS A 15 -12.95 -5.89 7.96
C LYS A 15 -12.01 -5.30 6.91
N PHE A 16 -12.45 -4.26 6.20
CA PHE A 16 -11.61 -3.57 5.23
C PHE A 16 -10.41 -2.88 5.88
N ILE A 17 -10.63 -2.14 6.98
CA ILE A 17 -9.55 -1.44 7.70
C ILE A 17 -8.52 -2.46 8.21
N VAL A 18 -8.97 -3.48 8.94
CA VAL A 18 -8.10 -4.54 9.50
C VAL A 18 -7.34 -5.24 8.38
N LYS A 19 -8.01 -5.58 7.27
CA LYS A 19 -7.37 -6.20 6.12
C LYS A 19 -6.31 -5.29 5.49
N SER A 20 -6.59 -3.99 5.33
CA SER A 20 -5.62 -3.04 4.79
C SER A 20 -4.38 -2.93 5.67
N LEU A 21 -4.56 -2.90 7.00
CA LEU A 21 -3.48 -2.81 7.96
C LEU A 21 -2.60 -4.06 7.91
N ALA A 22 -3.22 -5.24 8.03
CA ALA A 22 -2.52 -6.52 7.99
C ALA A 22 -1.79 -6.75 6.67
N LEU A 23 -2.42 -6.36 5.55
CA LEU A 23 -1.80 -6.53 4.24
C LEU A 23 -0.65 -5.55 4.02
N THR A 24 -0.76 -4.32 4.54
CA THR A 24 0.32 -3.33 4.46
C THR A 24 1.53 -3.79 5.27
N THR A 25 1.34 -4.24 6.51
CA THR A 25 2.44 -4.71 7.36
C THR A 25 3.12 -5.95 6.77
N THR A 26 2.33 -6.95 6.36
CA THR A 26 2.88 -8.18 5.77
C THR A 26 3.61 -7.93 4.47
N SER A 27 3.08 -7.10 3.56
CA SER A 27 3.76 -6.77 2.31
C SER A 27 5.05 -6.00 2.52
N ILE A 28 5.07 -5.00 3.41
CA ILE A 28 6.31 -4.28 3.74
C ILE A 28 7.38 -5.25 4.26
N ILE A 29 7.03 -6.13 5.22
CA ILE A 29 7.98 -7.09 5.80
C ILE A 29 8.52 -8.04 4.74
N LEU A 30 7.63 -8.65 3.94
CA LEU A 30 8.02 -9.62 2.92
C LEU A 30 8.89 -8.99 1.84
N ILE A 31 8.48 -7.84 1.29
CA ILE A 31 9.21 -7.17 0.21
C ILE A 31 10.55 -6.63 0.74
N SER A 32 10.59 -6.11 1.96
CA SER A 32 11.84 -5.65 2.59
C SER A 32 12.79 -6.81 2.85
N SER A 33 12.29 -7.96 3.29
CA SER A 33 13.10 -9.17 3.49
C SER A 33 13.69 -9.67 2.17
N VAL A 34 12.90 -9.72 1.11
CA VAL A 34 13.37 -10.11 -0.23
C VAL A 34 14.40 -9.11 -0.77
N ALA A 35 14.14 -7.81 -0.65
CA ALA A 35 15.07 -6.77 -1.09
C ALA A 35 16.41 -6.84 -0.34
N SER A 36 16.37 -7.02 0.99
CA SER A 36 17.56 -7.17 1.82
C SER A 36 18.35 -8.43 1.45
N PHE A 37 17.67 -9.56 1.24
CA PHE A 37 18.30 -10.81 0.81
C PHE A 37 19.03 -10.66 -0.53
N ILE A 38 18.43 -9.96 -1.50
CA ILE A 38 19.04 -9.70 -2.81
C ILE A 38 20.27 -8.80 -2.67
N ILE A 39 20.18 -7.70 -1.92
CA ILE A 39 21.30 -6.78 -1.69
C ILE A 39 22.47 -7.52 -1.02
N TYR A 40 22.19 -8.32 -0.01
CA TYR A 40 23.19 -9.13 0.68
C TYR A 40 23.82 -10.18 -0.23
N LYS A 41 23.02 -10.89 -1.05
CA LYS A 41 23.54 -11.93 -1.95
C LYS A 41 24.38 -11.39 -3.11
N LEU A 42 24.07 -10.18 -3.57
CA LEU A 42 24.79 -9.52 -4.67
C LEU A 42 25.96 -8.65 -4.18
N ASP A 43 26.20 -8.62 -2.87
CA ASP A 43 27.22 -7.78 -2.22
C ASP A 43 27.12 -6.30 -2.65
N LEU A 44 25.88 -5.81 -2.76
CA LEU A 44 25.61 -4.44 -3.15
C LEU A 44 25.82 -3.49 -1.97
N ASP A 45 26.36 -2.31 -2.26
CA ASP A 45 26.58 -1.27 -1.25
C ASP A 45 25.27 -0.89 -0.53
N LEU A 46 25.38 -0.56 0.76
CA LEU A 46 24.25 -0.18 1.62
C LEU A 46 23.49 1.03 1.09
N SER A 47 24.15 1.86 0.28
CA SER A 47 23.55 2.97 -0.46
C SER A 47 22.33 2.53 -1.30
N TYR A 48 22.31 1.29 -1.80
CA TYR A 48 21.20 0.74 -2.58
C TYR A 48 19.92 0.51 -1.77
N CYS A 49 20.02 0.39 -0.44
CA CYS A 49 18.86 0.28 0.45
C CYS A 49 17.95 1.52 0.37
N LYS A 50 18.50 2.70 0.03
CA LYS A 50 17.71 3.92 -0.19
C LYS A 50 16.73 3.72 -1.36
N TYR A 51 17.20 3.15 -2.47
CA TYR A 51 16.38 2.91 -3.66
C TYR A 51 15.38 1.75 -3.48
N ALA A 52 15.73 0.74 -2.68
CA ALA A 52 14.81 -0.34 -2.33
C ALA A 52 13.53 0.19 -1.65
N GLY A 53 13.62 1.30 -0.90
CA GLY A 53 12.46 1.96 -0.30
C GLY A 53 11.40 2.42 -1.29
N TYR A 54 11.80 2.91 -2.47
CA TYR A 54 10.87 3.28 -3.54
C TYR A 54 10.16 2.06 -4.12
N LEU A 55 10.90 0.97 -4.30
CA LEU A 55 10.41 -0.28 -4.84
C LEU A 55 9.39 -0.92 -3.87
N ILE A 56 9.71 -0.94 -2.56
CA ILE A 56 8.79 -1.38 -1.50
C ILE A 56 7.51 -0.53 -1.50
N SER A 57 7.63 0.79 -1.66
CA SER A 57 6.49 1.71 -1.69
C SER A 57 5.59 1.44 -2.90
N ALA A 58 6.18 1.25 -4.09
CA ALA A 58 5.46 0.93 -5.31
C ALA A 58 4.72 -0.42 -5.23
N LEU A 59 5.42 -1.48 -4.82
CA LEU A 59 4.81 -2.82 -4.75
C LEU A 59 3.71 -2.90 -3.68
N THR A 60 3.95 -2.31 -2.51
CA THR A 60 2.95 -2.29 -1.44
C THR A 60 1.71 -1.49 -1.84
N SER A 61 1.89 -0.32 -2.47
CA SER A 61 0.77 0.50 -2.97
C SER A 61 0.02 -0.11 -4.15
N PHE A 62 0.57 -1.14 -4.80
CA PHE A 62 -0.14 -1.96 -5.77
C PHE A 62 -0.90 -3.13 -5.11
N ILE A 63 -0.20 -3.93 -4.31
CA ILE A 63 -0.74 -5.17 -3.71
C ILE A 63 -1.90 -4.86 -2.75
N VAL A 64 -1.74 -3.85 -1.90
CA VAL A 64 -2.72 -3.54 -0.85
C VAL A 64 -4.08 -3.15 -1.44
N PRO A 65 -4.18 -2.14 -2.32
CA PRO A 65 -5.45 -1.81 -2.94
C PRO A 65 -6.00 -2.96 -3.77
N PHE A 66 -5.16 -3.65 -4.55
CA PHE A 66 -5.63 -4.71 -5.44
C PHE A 66 -6.40 -5.82 -4.70
N ILE A 67 -5.90 -6.22 -3.52
CA ILE A 67 -6.53 -7.28 -2.72
C ILE A 67 -7.66 -6.73 -1.82
N CYS A 68 -7.51 -5.53 -1.27
CA CYS A 68 -8.52 -4.90 -0.43
C CYS A 68 -9.78 -4.53 -1.21
N LEU A 69 -9.64 -4.20 -2.49
CA LEU A 69 -10.76 -3.80 -3.33
C LEU A 69 -11.62 -4.97 -3.79
N LYS A 70 -11.11 -6.22 -3.88
CA LYS A 70 -11.84 -7.44 -4.35
C LYS A 70 -13.34 -7.54 -4.00
N PRO A 71 -13.79 -7.29 -2.77
CA PRO A 71 -15.20 -7.41 -2.40
C PRO A 71 -16.11 -6.24 -2.80
N PHE A 72 -15.58 -5.10 -3.29
CA PHE A 72 -16.36 -3.88 -3.54
C PHE A 72 -16.70 -3.66 -5.02
N LYS A 73 -17.95 -3.34 -5.36
CA LYS A 73 -18.33 -3.01 -6.76
C LYS A 73 -18.32 -1.51 -7.06
N ASN A 74 -18.61 -0.68 -6.05
CA ASN A 74 -18.74 0.77 -6.20
C ASN A 74 -17.60 1.50 -5.47
N ASN A 75 -17.36 2.76 -5.84
CA ASN A 75 -16.40 3.67 -5.19
C ASN A 75 -14.96 3.15 -5.12
N ILE A 76 -14.57 2.26 -6.06
CA ILE A 76 -13.29 1.54 -6.06
C ILE A 76 -12.09 2.48 -5.99
N LEU A 77 -12.12 3.61 -6.69
CA LEU A 77 -11.06 4.63 -6.64
C LEU A 77 -10.93 5.25 -5.24
N PHE A 78 -12.03 5.61 -4.60
CA PHE A 78 -11.99 6.17 -3.25
C PHE A 78 -11.46 5.14 -2.23
N LEU A 79 -11.93 3.89 -2.33
CA LEU A 79 -11.44 2.81 -1.49
C LEU A 79 -9.96 2.48 -1.75
N SER A 80 -9.44 2.71 -2.96
CA SER A 80 -8.01 2.47 -3.25
C SER A 80 -7.14 3.43 -2.44
N PHE A 81 -7.49 4.72 -2.42
CA PHE A 81 -6.83 5.72 -1.58
C PHE A 81 -7.01 5.47 -0.09
N LEU A 82 -8.19 5.01 0.33
CA LEU A 82 -8.43 4.69 1.74
C LEU A 82 -7.56 3.51 2.21
N SER A 83 -7.32 2.52 1.33
CA SER A 83 -6.54 1.33 1.67
C SER A 83 -5.03 1.59 1.85
N ILE A 84 -4.49 2.69 1.29
CA ILE A 84 -3.06 3.03 1.39
C ILE A 84 -2.74 3.96 2.55
N ILE A 85 -3.72 4.42 3.34
CA ILE A 85 -3.48 5.27 4.51
C ILE A 85 -2.43 4.66 5.47
N PRO A 86 -2.49 3.35 5.82
CA PRO A 86 -1.45 2.74 6.65
C PRO A 86 -0.04 2.87 6.06
N LEU A 87 0.09 2.76 4.73
CA LEU A 87 1.38 2.89 4.05
C LEU A 87 1.89 4.33 4.08
N VAL A 88 1.01 5.31 3.87
CA VAL A 88 1.34 6.74 3.98
C VAL A 88 1.84 7.06 5.39
N LEU A 89 1.12 6.61 6.42
CA LEU A 89 1.52 6.80 7.82
C LEU A 89 2.88 6.14 8.11
N PHE A 90 3.11 4.94 7.59
CA PHE A 90 4.40 4.26 7.72
C PHE A 90 5.54 5.05 7.05
N THR A 91 5.32 5.60 5.85
CA THR A 91 6.34 6.42 5.18
C THR A 91 6.65 7.72 5.91
N LEU A 92 5.63 8.36 6.50
CA LEU A 92 5.80 9.55 7.33
C LEU A 92 6.57 9.24 8.60
N ALA A 93 6.21 8.14 9.29
CA ALA A 93 6.94 7.69 10.47
C ALA A 93 8.41 7.38 10.13
N ASN A 94 8.67 6.71 9.01
CA ASN A 94 10.03 6.42 8.57
C ASN A 94 10.87 7.68 8.33
N PHE A 95 10.25 8.74 7.80
CA PHE A 95 10.93 10.01 7.62
C PHE A 95 11.28 10.67 8.96
N ILE A 96 10.32 10.72 9.90
CA ILE A 96 10.49 11.38 11.21
C ILE A 96 11.53 10.64 12.07
N PHE A 97 11.45 9.31 12.14
CA PHE A 97 12.27 8.52 13.09
C PHE A 97 13.65 8.12 12.54
N PHE A 98 13.80 7.95 11.23
CA PHE A 98 15.05 7.49 10.62
C PHE A 98 15.74 8.56 9.76
N GLY A 99 15.28 9.80 9.81
CA GLY A 99 15.97 10.95 9.21
C GLY A 99 16.16 10.84 7.70
N LYS A 100 15.17 10.28 6.98
CA LYS A 100 15.23 10.22 5.51
C LYS A 100 15.28 11.63 4.92
N GLU A 101 15.94 11.77 3.78
CA GLU A 101 15.97 13.04 3.06
C GLU A 101 14.55 13.45 2.62
N PHE A 102 14.24 14.74 2.72
CA PHE A 102 12.92 15.28 2.38
C PHE A 102 12.49 14.95 0.94
N VAL A 103 13.45 14.95 0.01
CA VAL A 103 13.21 14.58 -1.40
C VAL A 103 12.72 13.12 -1.52
N GLN A 104 13.28 12.20 -0.73
CA GLN A 104 12.91 10.80 -0.76
C GLN A 104 11.47 10.58 -0.26
N LEU A 105 11.02 11.38 0.71
CA LEU A 105 9.63 11.37 1.17
C LEU A 105 8.68 11.79 0.05
N PHE A 106 8.96 12.90 -0.65
CA PHE A 106 8.12 13.37 -1.75
C PHE A 106 8.03 12.37 -2.89
N ILE A 107 9.16 11.79 -3.29
CA ILE A 107 9.19 10.77 -4.34
C ILE A 107 8.37 9.54 -3.90
N SER A 108 8.54 9.09 -2.65
CA SER A 108 7.79 7.92 -2.14
C SER A 108 6.28 8.18 -2.11
N LEU A 109 5.84 9.36 -1.66
CA LEU A 109 4.43 9.74 -1.65
C LEU A 109 3.85 9.82 -3.07
N ALA A 110 4.59 10.42 -4.01
CA ALA A 110 4.17 10.51 -5.40
C ALA A 110 3.99 9.10 -6.02
N ILE A 111 4.94 8.19 -5.76
CA ILE A 111 4.86 6.78 -6.19
C ILE A 111 3.62 6.12 -5.59
N ILE A 112 3.40 6.24 -4.27
CA ILE A 112 2.27 5.61 -3.59
C ILE A 112 0.93 6.08 -4.18
N ILE A 113 0.77 7.39 -4.38
CA ILE A 113 -0.45 7.98 -4.91
C ILE A 113 -0.66 7.54 -6.37
N ALA A 114 0.36 7.64 -7.21
CA ALA A 114 0.29 7.28 -8.62
C ALA A 114 -0.06 5.79 -8.82
N VAL A 115 0.62 4.90 -8.10
CA VAL A 115 0.38 3.46 -8.20
C VAL A 115 -0.99 3.08 -7.63
N ALA A 116 -1.41 3.68 -6.51
CA ALA A 116 -2.74 3.44 -5.96
C ALA A 116 -3.87 3.93 -6.88
N PHE A 117 -3.64 5.03 -7.60
CA PHE A 117 -4.55 5.52 -8.63
C PHE A 117 -4.66 4.53 -9.78
N VAL A 118 -3.53 4.11 -10.37
CA VAL A 118 -3.50 3.11 -11.47
C VAL A 118 -4.19 1.82 -11.04
N THR A 119 -3.88 1.32 -9.84
CA THR A 119 -4.49 0.10 -9.30
C THR A 119 -6.00 0.26 -9.09
N GLY A 120 -6.44 1.44 -8.63
CA GLY A 120 -7.85 1.77 -8.49
C GLY A 120 -8.59 1.78 -9.84
N VAL A 121 -8.01 2.41 -10.86
CA VAL A 121 -8.56 2.44 -12.24
C VAL A 121 -8.63 1.03 -12.82
N MET A 122 -7.54 0.25 -12.74
CA MET A 122 -7.49 -1.14 -13.22
C MET A 122 -8.53 -2.02 -12.54
N SER A 123 -8.68 -1.87 -11.22
CA SER A 123 -9.66 -2.64 -10.43
C SER A 123 -11.10 -2.25 -10.75
N ALA A 124 -11.35 -0.99 -11.07
CA ALA A 124 -12.65 -0.50 -11.50
C ALA A 124 -13.02 -0.96 -12.91
N GLY A 125 -12.06 -0.94 -13.84
CA GLY A 125 -12.24 -1.40 -15.21
C GLY A 125 -12.61 -2.87 -15.32
N LYS A 126 -12.06 -3.74 -14.44
CA LYS A 126 -12.42 -5.17 -14.39
C LYS A 126 -13.84 -5.49 -13.89
N ARG A 127 -14.59 -4.49 -13.39
CA ARG A 127 -15.88 -4.70 -12.70
C ARG A 127 -17.04 -3.88 -13.25
N ARG A 128 -16.79 -3.13 -14.32
CA ARG A 128 -17.84 -2.65 -15.22
C ARG A 128 -18.30 -3.81 -16.08
#